data_AF-A0A6J4MR00-F1
#
_entry.id   AF-A0A6J4MR00-F1
#
_cell.length_a   1.000
_cell.length_b   1.000
_cell.length_c   1.000
_cell.angle_alpha   90.00
_cell.angle_beta   90.00
_cell.angle_gamma   90.00
#
_symmetry.space_group_name_H-M   'P 1'
#
loop_
_entity.id
_entity.type
_entity.pdbx_description
1 polymer ?
#
loop_
_entity_poly.entity_id
_entity_poly.type
_entity_poly.pdbx_seq_one_letter_code
_entity_poly.pdbx_strand_id
1 'polypeptide(L)'
;MTGKATFAACAWIKQNYAGELHFLLEGQFATDKKTSIVNMLHTRGKRVVAEITLPAALVEKHMNVTTEKLYNARMRGQLGSMMSVTNNNGLHSANGITAMFIATGQDVANVAESSALYGFSELLANGDYYASVTLPSLIVATYGGGTGLATQRECLEMLGCYGSGGVGKLTEIIAATVLAGELSLGSAVVAEEWVEAHDKHGRNR
;
A
#
# COMPACT_ATOMS: atom_id res chain seq x y z
N MET A 1 -0.37 9.12 20.19
CA MET A 1 -1.30 8.44 21.13
C MET A 1 -0.65 7.22 21.76
N THR A 2 -0.29 6.21 20.97
CA THR A 2 0.34 4.96 21.43
C THR A 2 1.62 5.18 22.24
N GLY A 3 2.55 6.01 21.76
CA GLY A 3 3.80 6.29 22.50
C GLY A 3 3.58 6.84 23.92
N LYS A 4 2.56 7.69 24.12
CA LYS A 4 2.21 8.21 25.46
C LYS A 4 1.68 7.10 26.36
N ALA A 5 0.80 6.24 25.83
CA ALA A 5 0.25 5.11 26.57
C ALA A 5 1.35 4.08 26.92
N THR A 6 2.21 3.73 25.96
CA THR A 6 3.35 2.82 26.19
C THR A 6 4.30 3.38 27.23
N PHE A 7 4.63 4.67 27.18
CA PHE A 7 5.49 5.29 28.19
C PHE A 7 4.89 5.17 29.60
N ALA A 8 3.59 5.46 29.75
CA ALA A 8 2.92 5.33 31.04
C ALA A 8 2.93 3.88 31.54
N ALA A 9 2.69 2.90 30.66
CA ALA A 9 2.75 1.48 31.00
C ALA A 9 4.17 1.05 31.42
N CYS A 10 5.21 1.44 30.67
CA CYS A 10 6.60 1.13 31.00
C CYS A 10 7.05 1.80 32.31
N ALA A 11 6.61 3.03 32.56
CA ALA A 11 6.87 3.72 33.83
C ALA A 11 6.23 2.98 35.01
N TRP A 12 4.98 2.52 34.85
CA TRP A 12 4.32 1.69 35.87
C TRP A 12 5.05 0.37 36.10
N ILE A 13 5.47 -0.34 35.05
CA ILE A 13 6.24 -1.58 35.16
C ILE A 13 7.54 -1.31 35.92
N LYS A 14 8.26 -0.25 35.58
CA LYS A 14 9.51 0.14 36.26
C LYS A 14 9.31 0.40 37.76
N GLN A 15 8.18 0.96 38.16
CA GLN A 15 7.85 1.22 39.57
C GLN A 15 7.48 -0.05 40.35
N ASN A 16 6.97 -1.09 39.68
CA ASN A 16 6.45 -2.30 40.32
C ASN A 16 7.38 -3.51 40.15
N TYR A 17 8.46 -3.38 39.36
CA TYR A 17 9.47 -4.41 39.19
C TYR A 17 10.52 -4.31 40.30
N ALA A 18 10.81 -5.43 40.98
CA ALA A 18 11.72 -5.47 42.12
C ALA A 18 13.20 -5.23 41.75
N GLY A 19 13.57 -5.39 40.48
CA GLY A 19 14.92 -5.17 39.98
C GLY A 19 15.10 -3.81 39.30
N GLU A 20 16.33 -3.53 38.87
CA GLU A 20 16.61 -2.37 38.03
C GLU A 20 16.11 -2.62 36.60
N LEU A 21 15.35 -1.67 36.06
CA LEU A 21 14.80 -1.76 34.70
C LEU A 21 15.02 -0.45 33.94
N HIS A 22 15.65 -0.58 32.78
CA HIS A 22 15.84 0.48 31.79
C HIS A 22 15.07 0.09 30.53
N PHE A 23 14.39 1.05 29.91
CA PHE A 23 13.67 0.81 28.67
C PHE A 23 13.89 1.95 27.68
N LEU A 24 13.83 1.60 26.40
CA LEU A 24 13.72 2.53 25.29
C LEU A 24 12.28 2.47 24.77
N LEU A 25 11.67 3.63 24.55
CA LEU A 25 10.28 3.68 24.10
C LEU A 25 10.12 3.17 22.66
N GLU A 26 11.15 3.34 21.83
CA GLU A 26 11.24 2.77 20.49
C GLU A 26 12.44 1.82 20.42
N GLY A 27 12.16 0.52 20.52
CA GLY A 27 13.16 -0.56 20.44
C GLY A 27 13.37 -1.12 19.03
N GLN A 28 12.89 -0.43 18.00
CA GLN A 28 12.88 -0.87 16.59
C GLN A 28 11.92 -2.01 16.25
N PHE A 29 11.14 -2.50 17.22
CA PHE A 29 10.24 -3.65 17.08
C PHE A 29 8.75 -3.31 16.96
N ALA A 30 8.36 -2.04 17.18
CA ALA A 30 7.11 -1.54 16.59
C ALA A 30 7.21 -1.51 15.05
N THR A 31 8.47 -1.37 14.61
CA THR A 31 9.04 -0.93 13.34
C THR A 31 8.28 0.21 12.68
N ASP A 32 8.66 1.44 13.02
CA ASP A 32 8.20 2.68 12.39
C ASP A 32 9.14 3.12 11.26
N LYS A 33 8.55 3.46 10.11
CA LYS A 33 9.18 4.05 8.90
C LYS A 33 10.28 3.20 8.29
N LYS A 34 10.16 1.88 8.43
CA LYS A 34 11.13 0.88 7.96
C LYS A 34 10.41 -0.37 7.52
N THR A 35 10.98 -1.08 6.54
CA THR A 35 10.50 -2.41 6.14
C THR A 35 10.59 -3.38 7.33
N SER A 36 9.51 -4.13 7.57
CA SER A 36 9.43 -5.08 8.68
C SER A 36 8.56 -6.28 8.34
N ILE A 37 9.11 -7.48 8.46
CA ILE A 37 8.33 -8.72 8.38
C ILE A 37 7.31 -8.80 9.53
N VAL A 38 7.63 -8.22 10.70
CA VAL A 38 6.70 -8.14 11.84
C VAL A 38 5.46 -7.37 11.42
N ASN A 39 5.58 -6.21 10.78
CA ASN A 39 4.42 -5.41 10.32
C ASN A 39 3.58 -6.15 9.28
N MET A 40 4.20 -7.01 8.45
CA MET A 40 3.50 -7.78 7.44
C MET A 40 2.71 -8.96 8.03
N LEU A 41 3.25 -9.63 9.04
CA LEU A 41 2.61 -10.74 9.75
C LEU A 41 1.61 -10.26 10.82
N HIS A 42 1.97 -9.20 11.53
CA HIS A 42 1.21 -8.57 12.59
C HIS A 42 0.96 -7.11 12.20
N THR A 43 -0.19 -6.90 11.57
CA THR A 43 -0.61 -5.62 10.99
C THR A 43 -0.28 -4.42 11.87
N ARG A 44 0.40 -3.45 11.27
CA ARG A 44 0.59 -2.10 11.81
C ARG A 44 -0.31 -1.11 11.07
N GLY A 45 -1.14 -0.37 11.80
CA GLY A 45 -2.15 0.50 11.18
C GLY A 45 -3.34 -0.28 10.64
N LYS A 46 -3.54 -0.30 9.33
CA LYS A 46 -4.68 -0.94 8.66
C LYS A 46 -4.22 -2.05 7.72
N ARG A 47 -4.95 -3.16 7.75
CA ARG A 47 -4.90 -4.22 6.74
C ARG A 47 -6.10 -4.10 5.84
N VAL A 48 -5.88 -4.10 4.53
CA VAL A 48 -6.95 -3.97 3.54
C VAL A 48 -6.64 -4.84 2.33
N VAL A 49 -7.69 -5.44 1.78
CA VAL A 49 -7.68 -6.22 0.54
C VAL A 49 -8.57 -5.50 -0.45
N ALA A 50 -8.07 -5.28 -1.67
CA ALA A 50 -8.88 -4.88 -2.81
C ALA A 50 -8.74 -5.95 -3.89
N GLU A 51 -9.85 -6.36 -4.49
CA GLU A 51 -9.90 -7.44 -5.46
C GLU A 51 -10.89 -7.14 -6.59
N ILE A 52 -10.65 -7.75 -7.76
CA ILE A 52 -11.48 -7.59 -8.95
C ILE A 52 -11.36 -8.82 -9.86
N THR A 53 -12.46 -9.13 -10.56
CA THR A 53 -12.46 -10.03 -11.71
C THR A 53 -12.69 -9.23 -12.97
N LEU A 54 -11.72 -9.26 -13.89
CA LEU A 54 -11.75 -8.54 -15.15
C LEU A 54 -12.18 -9.47 -16.30
N PRO A 55 -13.28 -9.14 -17.01
CA PRO A 55 -13.66 -9.85 -18.23
C PRO A 55 -12.55 -9.81 -19.27
N ALA A 56 -12.23 -10.96 -19.88
CA ALA A 56 -11.14 -11.07 -20.86
C ALA A 56 -11.28 -10.06 -22.01
N ALA A 57 -12.50 -9.89 -22.52
CA ALA A 57 -12.80 -8.96 -23.60
C ALA A 57 -12.52 -7.48 -23.22
N LEU A 58 -12.68 -7.10 -21.94
CA LEU A 58 -12.37 -5.75 -21.49
C LEU A 58 -10.87 -5.53 -21.33
N VAL A 59 -10.13 -6.54 -20.86
CA VAL A 59 -8.67 -6.48 -20.78
C VAL A 59 -8.07 -6.30 -22.17
N GLU A 60 -8.50 -7.12 -23.15
CA GLU A 60 -7.99 -7.01 -24.52
C GLU A 60 -8.34 -5.66 -25.16
N LYS A 61 -9.58 -5.18 -24.95
CA LYS A 61 -10.05 -3.91 -25.51
C LYS A 61 -9.37 -2.67 -24.92
N HIS A 62 -9.14 -2.66 -23.61
CA HIS A 62 -8.72 -1.44 -22.90
C HIS A 62 -7.28 -1.45 -22.40
N MET A 63 -6.68 -2.63 -22.26
CA MET A 63 -5.32 -2.80 -21.73
C MET A 63 -4.35 -3.36 -22.79
N ASN A 64 -4.80 -3.54 -24.04
CA ASN A 64 -4.01 -3.98 -25.19
C ASN A 64 -3.20 -5.28 -24.94
N VAL A 65 -3.69 -6.14 -24.06
CA VAL A 65 -3.03 -7.38 -23.66
C VAL A 65 -4.07 -8.49 -23.42
N THR A 66 -3.68 -9.75 -23.56
CA THR A 66 -4.53 -10.88 -23.18
C THR A 66 -4.38 -11.21 -21.68
N THR A 67 -5.43 -11.72 -21.06
CA THR A 67 -5.43 -12.16 -19.66
C THR A 67 -4.38 -13.24 -19.40
N GLU A 68 -4.16 -14.14 -20.37
CA GLU A 68 -3.11 -15.16 -20.32
C GLU A 68 -1.70 -14.58 -20.29
N LYS A 69 -1.41 -13.59 -21.16
CA LYS A 69 -0.10 -12.91 -21.17
C LYS A 69 0.14 -12.19 -19.83
N LEU A 70 -0.89 -11.51 -19.32
CA LEU A 70 -0.83 -10.80 -18.04
C LEU A 70 -0.57 -11.77 -16.88
N TYR A 71 -1.27 -12.90 -16.83
CA TYR A 71 -1.06 -13.96 -15.83
C TYR A 71 0.36 -14.54 -15.91
N ASN A 72 0.84 -14.88 -17.12
CA ASN A 72 2.18 -15.42 -17.32
C ASN A 72 3.29 -14.43 -16.90
N ALA A 73 3.10 -13.14 -17.20
CA ALA A 73 4.02 -12.10 -16.75
C ALA A 73 4.01 -11.97 -15.22
N ARG A 74 2.83 -12.02 -14.60
CA ARG A 74 2.69 -12.01 -13.15
C ARG A 74 3.44 -13.18 -12.50
N MET A 75 3.30 -14.40 -13.01
CA MET A 75 4.01 -15.58 -12.49
C MET A 75 5.53 -15.44 -12.55
N ARG A 76 6.07 -14.88 -13.65
CA ARG A 76 7.50 -14.56 -13.76
C ARG A 76 7.92 -13.48 -12.75
N GLY A 77 7.12 -12.43 -12.62
CA GLY A 77 7.35 -11.35 -11.65
C GLY A 77 7.42 -11.87 -10.21
N GLN A 78 6.53 -12.81 -9.84
CA GLN A 78 6.54 -13.43 -8.50
C GLN A 78 7.87 -14.11 -8.18
N LEU A 79 8.42 -14.89 -9.11
CA LEU A 79 9.72 -15.51 -8.93
C LEU A 79 10.82 -14.45 -8.74
N GLY A 80 10.80 -13.38 -9.54
CA GLY A 80 11.73 -12.26 -9.39
C GLY A 80 11.63 -11.55 -8.03
N SER A 81 10.41 -11.37 -7.51
CA SER A 81 10.19 -10.82 -6.17
C SER A 81 10.75 -11.74 -5.07
N MET A 82 10.55 -13.06 -5.20
CA MET A 82 11.12 -14.01 -4.24
C MET A 82 12.66 -13.99 -4.26
N MET A 83 13.26 -14.00 -5.46
CA MET A 83 14.71 -13.97 -5.62
C MET A 83 15.35 -12.69 -5.08
N SER A 84 14.65 -11.56 -5.15
CA SER A 84 15.15 -10.25 -4.67
C SER A 84 14.85 -9.96 -3.20
N VAL A 85 14.11 -10.84 -2.51
CA VAL A 85 13.76 -10.69 -1.08
C VAL A 85 12.99 -9.37 -0.81
N THR A 86 12.16 -8.95 -1.76
CA THR A 86 11.31 -7.76 -1.60
C THR A 86 10.09 -8.05 -0.72
N ASN A 87 9.67 -7.07 0.08
CA ASN A 87 8.42 -7.10 0.86
C ASN A 87 7.18 -6.71 0.04
N ASN A 88 7.36 -6.54 -1.26
CA ASN A 88 6.34 -6.12 -2.20
C ASN A 88 6.53 -6.89 -3.49
N ASN A 89 5.55 -7.70 -3.83
CA ASN A 89 5.57 -8.51 -5.04
C ASN A 89 4.71 -7.93 -6.18
N GLY A 90 4.23 -6.69 -6.04
CA GLY A 90 3.62 -5.88 -7.10
C GLY A 90 4.64 -4.96 -7.77
N LEU A 91 4.13 -3.95 -8.48
CA LEU A 91 4.88 -3.08 -9.39
C LEU A 91 4.79 -1.60 -9.00
N HIS A 92 3.69 -1.17 -8.39
CA HIS A 92 3.27 0.22 -8.31
C HIS A 92 2.90 0.72 -6.91
N SER A 93 2.64 -0.14 -5.92
CA SER A 93 2.04 0.28 -4.63
C SER A 93 2.66 1.54 -3.99
N ALA A 94 3.99 1.67 -4.01
CA ALA A 94 4.71 2.82 -3.46
C ALA A 94 4.32 4.13 -4.16
N ASN A 95 4.12 4.13 -5.48
CA ASN A 95 3.72 5.32 -6.23
C ASN A 95 2.31 5.76 -5.85
N GLY A 96 1.33 4.86 -5.92
CA GLY A 96 -0.07 5.15 -5.59
C GLY A 96 -0.22 5.61 -4.14
N ILE A 97 0.44 4.93 -3.20
CA ILE A 97 0.41 5.30 -1.78
C ILE A 97 1.09 6.65 -1.54
N THR A 98 2.26 6.90 -2.13
CA THR A 98 2.96 8.18 -1.96
C THR A 98 2.13 9.35 -2.47
N ALA A 99 1.53 9.21 -3.66
CA ALA A 99 0.67 10.24 -4.24
C ALA A 99 -0.52 10.54 -3.32
N MET A 100 -1.21 9.50 -2.85
CA MET A 100 -2.33 9.65 -1.91
C MET A 100 -1.87 10.25 -0.57
N PHE A 101 -0.70 9.87 -0.07
CA PHE A 101 -0.16 10.36 1.19
C PHE A 101 0.14 11.86 1.14
N ILE A 102 0.80 12.32 0.09
CA ILE A 102 1.10 13.74 -0.13
C ILE A 102 -0.20 14.53 -0.28
N ALA A 103 -1.12 14.05 -1.13
CA ALA A 103 -2.37 14.75 -1.40
C ALA A 103 -3.28 14.85 -0.17
N THR A 104 -3.31 13.82 0.68
CA THR A 104 -4.24 13.75 1.83
C THR A 104 -3.58 14.06 3.17
N GLY A 105 -2.33 14.55 3.18
CA GLY A 105 -1.65 15.01 4.40
C GLY A 105 -1.24 13.91 5.37
N GLN A 106 -0.92 12.73 4.84
CA GLN A 106 -0.37 11.63 5.62
C GLN A 106 1.13 11.86 5.88
N ASP A 107 1.70 11.14 6.84
CA ASP A 107 3.14 11.14 7.05
C ASP A 107 3.82 10.26 6.00
N VAL A 108 4.38 10.91 4.98
CA VAL A 108 4.99 10.32 3.78
C VAL A 108 6.14 9.36 4.12
N ALA A 109 6.82 9.52 5.26
CA ALA A 109 7.87 8.58 5.65
C ALA A 109 7.32 7.17 5.93
N ASN A 110 6.02 7.03 6.24
CA ASN A 110 5.38 5.72 6.40
C ASN A 110 5.23 4.95 5.09
N VAL A 111 5.55 5.54 3.92
CA VAL A 111 5.62 4.79 2.66
C VAL A 111 6.62 3.63 2.76
N ALA A 112 7.69 3.77 3.54
CA ALA A 112 8.69 2.73 3.77
C ALA A 112 8.10 1.40 4.30
N GLU A 113 6.95 1.46 4.97
CA GLU A 113 6.24 0.28 5.49
C GLU A 113 4.88 0.06 4.84
N SER A 114 4.18 1.14 4.45
CA SER A 114 2.84 1.09 3.86
C SER A 114 2.86 0.56 2.43
N SER A 115 4.00 0.68 1.73
CA SER A 115 4.18 0.14 0.38
C SER A 115 4.32 -1.39 0.32
N ALA A 116 4.46 -2.08 1.46
CA ALA A 116 4.42 -3.53 1.49
C ALA A 116 3.13 -4.04 0.86
N LEU A 117 3.21 -5.05 0.00
CA LEU A 117 2.05 -5.54 -0.75
C LEU A 117 2.18 -7.04 -1.04
N TYR A 118 1.06 -7.75 -0.84
CA TYR A 118 0.84 -9.08 -1.37
C TYR A 118 -0.17 -9.01 -2.52
N GLY A 119 0.33 -9.06 -3.75
CA GLY A 119 -0.46 -9.22 -4.95
C GLY A 119 -0.71 -10.69 -5.25
N PHE A 120 -1.92 -11.00 -5.66
CA PHE A 120 -2.33 -12.34 -6.11
C PHE A 120 -3.14 -12.22 -7.39
N SER A 121 -3.05 -13.22 -8.26
CA SER A 121 -3.86 -13.29 -9.47
C SER A 121 -4.15 -14.72 -9.87
N GLU A 122 -5.26 -14.91 -10.55
CA GLU A 122 -5.67 -16.20 -11.12
C GLU A 122 -6.24 -15.97 -12.53
N LEU A 123 -5.85 -16.85 -13.46
CA LEU A 123 -6.53 -16.97 -14.75
C LEU A 123 -7.69 -17.95 -14.58
N LEU A 124 -8.92 -17.44 -14.67
CA LEU A 124 -10.12 -18.24 -14.46
C LEU A 124 -10.40 -19.15 -15.65
N ALA A 125 -11.14 -20.24 -15.42
CA ALA A 125 -11.45 -21.23 -16.47
C ALA A 125 -12.23 -20.65 -17.66
N ASN A 126 -12.95 -19.54 -17.47
CA ASN A 126 -13.67 -18.82 -18.52
C ASN A 126 -12.78 -17.80 -19.29
N GLY A 127 -11.49 -17.71 -18.96
CA GLY A 127 -10.53 -16.79 -19.56
C GLY A 127 -10.42 -15.43 -18.86
N ASP A 128 -11.27 -15.14 -17.88
CA ASP A 128 -11.23 -13.88 -17.14
C ASP A 128 -10.04 -13.83 -16.17
N TYR A 129 -9.66 -12.62 -15.78
CA TYR A 129 -8.51 -12.39 -14.92
C TYR A 129 -8.94 -11.91 -13.54
N TYR A 130 -8.73 -12.74 -12.52
CA TYR A 130 -8.89 -12.33 -11.13
C TYR A 130 -7.57 -11.73 -10.62
N ALA A 131 -7.67 -10.61 -9.91
CA ALA A 131 -6.54 -9.95 -9.27
C ALA A 131 -6.93 -9.42 -7.89
N SER A 132 -6.00 -9.49 -6.95
CA SER A 132 -6.12 -8.84 -5.66
C SER A 132 -4.80 -8.27 -5.16
N VAL A 133 -4.91 -7.25 -4.33
CA VAL A 133 -3.80 -6.67 -3.58
C VAL A 133 -4.16 -6.63 -2.11
N THR A 134 -3.24 -7.07 -1.27
CA THR A 134 -3.32 -6.91 0.19
C THR A 134 -2.24 -5.95 0.64
N LEU A 135 -2.65 -4.84 1.28
CA LEU A 135 -1.75 -3.95 1.99
C LEU A 135 -1.79 -4.35 3.47
N PRO A 136 -0.74 -4.99 4.02
CA PRO A 136 -0.80 -5.58 5.36
C PRO A 136 -0.57 -4.57 6.48
N SER A 137 0.04 -3.42 6.16
CA SER A 137 0.53 -2.42 7.12
C SER A 137 0.38 -0.97 6.65
N LEU A 138 -0.83 -0.57 6.27
CA LEU A 138 -1.13 0.77 5.78
C LEU A 138 -1.33 1.76 6.94
N ILE A 139 -0.45 2.76 7.07
CA ILE A 139 -0.53 3.80 8.10
C ILE A 139 -1.23 5.03 7.54
N VAL A 140 -2.50 5.22 7.93
CA VAL A 140 -3.30 6.36 7.46
C VAL A 140 -4.16 6.95 8.57
N ALA A 141 -4.47 8.23 8.43
CA ALA A 141 -5.33 8.99 9.31
C ALA A 141 -6.20 9.96 8.52
N THR A 142 -7.35 10.31 9.10
CA THR A 142 -8.27 11.32 8.57
C THR A 142 -8.47 12.51 9.51
N TYR A 143 -7.75 12.49 10.63
CA TYR A 143 -7.75 13.54 11.65
C TYR A 143 -6.38 13.58 12.36
N GLY A 144 -5.87 14.79 12.58
CA GLY A 144 -4.56 15.04 13.20
C GLY A 144 -3.39 15.05 12.21
N GLY A 145 -2.24 15.58 12.64
CA GLY A 145 -1.05 15.71 11.79
C GLY A 145 -1.30 16.63 10.59
N GLY A 146 -0.79 16.22 9.41
CA GLY A 146 -0.92 16.98 8.17
C GLY A 146 -2.34 17.04 7.58
N THR A 147 -3.27 16.21 8.06
CA THR A 147 -4.65 16.14 7.56
C THR A 147 -5.46 17.42 7.78
N GLY A 148 -5.01 18.29 8.70
CA GLY A 148 -5.66 19.58 9.00
C GLY A 148 -5.14 20.76 8.18
N LEU A 149 -4.09 20.58 7.39
CA LEU A 149 -3.60 21.62 6.48
C LEU A 149 -4.63 21.89 5.38
N ALA A 150 -4.77 23.15 4.96
CA ALA A 150 -5.88 23.60 4.11
C ALA A 150 -6.07 22.73 2.85
N THR A 151 -5.05 22.56 2.02
CA THR A 151 -5.17 21.81 0.75
C THR A 151 -5.31 20.30 0.96
N GLN A 152 -4.60 19.73 1.94
CA GLN A 152 -4.74 18.31 2.29
C GLN A 152 -6.13 17.97 2.83
N ARG A 153 -6.70 18.88 3.62
CA ARG A 153 -8.07 18.80 4.11
C ARG A 153 -9.07 18.83 2.94
N GLU A 154 -8.93 19.75 1.99
CA GLU A 154 -9.77 19.80 0.80
C GLU A 154 -9.72 18.46 0.04
N CYS A 155 -8.55 17.85 -0.13
CA CYS A 155 -8.43 16.53 -0.73
C CYS A 155 -9.17 15.43 0.06
N LEU A 156 -9.09 15.44 1.40
CA LEU A 156 -9.84 14.52 2.23
C LEU A 156 -11.35 14.77 2.18
N GLU A 157 -11.80 16.03 2.08
CA GLU A 157 -13.20 16.40 1.94
C GLU A 157 -13.76 15.99 0.56
N MET A 158 -12.98 16.15 -0.51
CA MET A 158 -13.32 15.65 -1.86
C MET A 158 -13.55 14.13 -1.87
N LEU A 159 -12.75 13.38 -1.11
CA LEU A 159 -12.93 11.93 -0.95
C LEU A 159 -14.04 11.58 0.07
N GLY A 160 -14.59 12.57 0.78
CA GLY A 160 -15.54 12.37 1.87
C GLY A 160 -14.95 11.56 3.03
N CYS A 161 -13.69 11.78 3.35
CA CYS A 161 -12.91 11.07 4.35
C CYS A 161 -12.49 11.96 5.52
N TYR A 162 -12.62 13.29 5.46
CA TYR A 162 -12.12 14.18 6.52
C TYR A 162 -12.84 14.00 7.85
N GLY A 163 -12.08 14.03 8.95
CA GLY A 163 -12.60 13.95 10.31
C GLY A 163 -12.59 12.55 10.92
N SER A 164 -13.30 12.39 12.02
CA SER A 164 -13.45 11.09 12.70
C SER A 164 -14.31 10.13 11.88
N GLY A 165 -13.98 8.84 11.90
CA GLY A 165 -14.74 7.80 11.20
C GLY A 165 -14.39 7.59 9.72
N GLY A 166 -13.70 8.52 9.07
CA GLY A 166 -13.35 8.41 7.64
C GLY A 166 -12.19 7.47 7.31
N VAL A 167 -11.43 7.00 8.30
CA VAL A 167 -10.18 6.24 8.06
C VAL A 167 -10.39 4.94 7.29
N GLY A 168 -11.50 4.22 7.53
CA GLY A 168 -11.82 2.98 6.81
C GLY A 168 -12.05 3.25 5.32
N LYS A 169 -12.84 4.27 5.01
CA LYS A 169 -13.10 4.70 3.63
C LYS A 169 -11.81 5.13 2.92
N LEU A 170 -10.95 5.90 3.58
CA LEU A 170 -9.67 6.30 3.00
C LEU A 170 -8.76 5.07 2.73
N THR A 171 -8.72 4.12 3.66
CA THR A 171 -8.00 2.85 3.50
C THR A 171 -8.47 2.07 2.26
N GLU A 172 -9.78 1.95 2.06
CA GLU A 172 -10.37 1.27 0.90
C GLU A 172 -10.05 2.00 -0.41
N ILE A 173 -10.17 3.33 -0.43
CA ILE A 173 -9.83 4.16 -1.60
C ILE A 173 -8.36 3.97 -1.99
N ILE A 174 -7.43 4.01 -1.02
CA ILE A 174 -6.00 3.82 -1.29
C ILE A 174 -5.74 2.41 -1.85
N ALA A 175 -6.36 1.37 -1.30
CA ALA A 175 -6.21 0.01 -1.80
C ALA A 175 -6.74 -0.14 -3.24
N ALA A 176 -7.89 0.46 -3.55
CA ALA A 176 -8.45 0.47 -4.89
C ALA A 176 -7.56 1.24 -5.89
N THR A 177 -7.02 2.39 -5.48
CA THR A 177 -6.04 3.16 -6.28
C THR A 177 -4.79 2.33 -6.57
N VAL A 178 -4.27 1.61 -5.57
CA VAL A 178 -3.13 0.70 -5.75
C VAL A 178 -3.49 -0.41 -6.74
N LEU A 179 -4.61 -1.11 -6.55
CA LEU A 179 -5.04 -2.18 -7.47
C LEU A 179 -5.16 -1.68 -8.91
N ALA A 180 -5.76 -0.52 -9.13
CA ALA A 180 -5.88 0.10 -10.45
C ALA A 180 -4.50 0.41 -11.06
N GLY A 181 -3.57 0.95 -10.25
CA GLY A 181 -2.19 1.22 -10.67
C GLY A 181 -1.40 -0.05 -11.01
N GLU A 182 -1.57 -1.12 -10.22
CA GLU A 182 -0.95 -2.43 -10.47
C GLU A 182 -1.43 -3.03 -11.80
N LEU A 183 -2.74 -3.00 -12.06
CA LEU A 183 -3.32 -3.52 -13.30
C LEU A 183 -2.88 -2.71 -14.52
N SER A 184 -2.88 -1.38 -14.41
CA SER A 184 -2.46 -0.50 -15.49
C SER A 184 -0.98 -0.67 -15.82
N LEU A 185 -0.10 -0.62 -14.82
CA LEU A 185 1.34 -0.78 -15.01
C LEU A 185 1.69 -2.19 -15.49
N GLY A 186 1.08 -3.22 -14.90
CA GLY A 186 1.27 -4.61 -15.32
C GLY A 186 0.90 -4.82 -16.78
N SER A 187 -0.21 -4.23 -17.23
CA SER A 187 -0.61 -4.32 -18.64
C SER A 187 0.34 -3.59 -19.57
N ALA A 188 0.73 -2.35 -19.24
CA ALA A 188 1.64 -1.56 -20.06
C ALA A 188 3.03 -2.21 -20.22
N VAL A 189 3.53 -2.86 -19.17
CA VAL A 189 4.80 -3.60 -19.23
C VAL A 189 4.70 -4.80 -20.17
N VAL A 190 3.56 -5.50 -20.17
CA VAL A 190 3.36 -6.71 -21.00
C VAL A 190 3.00 -6.38 -22.45
N ALA A 191 2.31 -5.26 -22.68
CA ALA A 191 2.01 -4.74 -24.00
C ALA A 191 3.24 -4.08 -24.68
N GLU A 192 4.39 -4.01 -24.01
CA GLU A 192 5.61 -3.31 -24.44
C GLU A 192 5.44 -1.78 -24.60
N GLU A 193 4.31 -1.23 -24.15
CA GLU A 193 3.97 0.20 -24.21
C GLU A 193 4.63 1.03 -23.10
N TRP A 194 5.22 0.39 -22.09
CA TRP A 194 5.79 1.06 -20.91
C TRP A 194 6.87 2.10 -21.25
N VAL A 195 7.77 1.79 -22.19
CA VAL A 195 8.87 2.68 -22.57
C VAL A 195 8.31 3.93 -23.28
N GLU A 196 7.41 3.74 -24.23
CA GLU A 196 6.81 4.83 -25.01
C GLU A 196 5.98 5.76 -24.11
N ALA A 197 5.19 5.21 -23.19
CA ALA A 197 4.41 6.00 -22.24
C ALA A 197 5.31 6.85 -21.31
N HIS A 198 6.42 6.30 -20.83
CA HIS A 198 7.36 7.05 -20.00
C HIS A 198 8.07 8.16 -20.76
N ASP A 199 8.46 7.94 -22.00
CA ASP A 199 9.09 8.99 -22.81
C ASP A 199 8.10 10.12 -23.11
N LYS A 200 6.86 9.79 -23.49
CA LYS A 200 5.82 10.76 -23.85
C LYS A 200 5.27 11.57 -22.66
N HIS A 201 5.05 10.93 -21.51
CA HIS A 201 4.33 11.56 -20.38
C HIS A 201 5.17 11.72 -19.11
N GLY A 202 6.21 10.91 -18.91
CA GLY A 202 7.06 10.97 -17.72
C GLY A 202 8.32 11.82 -17.91
N ARG A 203 8.83 11.91 -19.13
CA ARG A 203 10.05 12.66 -19.47
C ARG A 203 9.80 13.94 -20.26
N ASN A 204 8.58 14.15 -20.78
CA ASN A 204 8.17 15.31 -21.57
C ASN A 204 9.21 15.69 -22.64
N ARG A 205 9.73 14.71 -23.36
CA ARG A 205 10.66 14.91 -24.48
C ARG A 205 9.95 14.72 -25.81
#